data_AF-A0A378X0N0-F1
#
_entry.id   AF-A0A378X0N0-F1
#
_cell.length_a   1.000
_cell.length_b   1.000
_cell.length_c   1.000
_cell.angle_alpha   90.00
_cell.angle_beta   90.00
_cell.angle_gamma   90.00
#
_symmetry.space_group_name_H-M   'P 1'
#
loop_
_entity.id
_entity.type
_entity.pdbx_description
1 polymer ?
#
loop_
_entity_poly.entity_id
_entity_poly.type
_entity_poly.pdbx_seq_one_letter_code
_entity_poly.pdbx_strand_id
1 'polypeptide(L)'
;MMTIELFVSEATPTRERRAALADRILHALTTGESAPEQVLARARELTHVLIHTPEVWATGGPDPSTAPRYLARVTVPGSWSNTEGFGTHVIAAITEAVAATESDPDRLSRAPHCLVQIIGLREGNVGTLGHATSGTEITRLITQDYHPAEDHRDVPDGHVIDPVCGMTVEWATARFTLTHDGVDHAFCAPTCRKAFAEEHSIIAGG
;
A
#
# COMPACT_ATOMS: atom_id res chain seq x y z
N MET A 1 6.61 -1.66 3.42
CA MET A 1 6.42 -2.90 4.21
C MET A 1 4.94 -3.10 4.42
N MET A 2 4.36 -4.15 3.85
CA MET A 2 2.95 -4.48 3.96
C MET A 2 2.75 -5.98 3.81
N THR A 3 1.98 -6.61 4.70
CA THR A 3 1.66 -8.05 4.60
C THR A 3 0.17 -8.23 4.42
N ILE A 4 -0.23 -8.95 3.39
CA ILE A 4 -1.61 -9.28 3.07
C ILE A 4 -1.78 -10.80 3.20
N GLU A 5 -2.58 -11.23 4.17
CA GLU A 5 -3.03 -12.62 4.28
C GLU A 5 -4.46 -12.71 3.75
N LEU A 6 -4.66 -13.40 2.62
CA LEU A 6 -5.98 -13.68 2.07
C LEU A 6 -6.38 -15.12 2.40
N PHE A 7 -7.39 -15.27 3.24
CA PHE A 7 -8.03 -16.55 3.49
C PHE A 7 -9.19 -16.74 2.52
N VAL A 8 -9.22 -17.88 1.83
CA VAL A 8 -10.25 -18.21 0.82
C VAL A 8 -10.98 -19.48 1.24
N SER A 9 -12.32 -19.44 1.29
CA SER A 9 -13.14 -20.60 1.70
C SER A 9 -13.34 -21.66 0.61
N GLU A 10 -12.91 -21.37 -0.62
CA GLU A 10 -13.12 -22.23 -1.79
C GLU A 10 -12.41 -23.60 -1.62
N ALA A 11 -13.05 -24.65 -2.14
CA ALA A 11 -12.43 -25.96 -2.29
C ALA A 11 -11.31 -25.89 -3.34
N THR A 12 -10.10 -25.61 -2.87
CA THR A 12 -8.81 -25.73 -3.54
C THR A 12 -8.75 -25.25 -5.01
N PRO A 13 -8.67 -23.92 -5.26
CA PRO A 13 -8.17 -23.43 -6.53
C PRO A 13 -6.80 -24.05 -6.84
N THR A 14 -6.39 -24.15 -8.11
CA THR A 14 -5.05 -24.66 -8.43
C THR A 14 -3.98 -23.74 -7.80
N ARG A 15 -2.78 -24.27 -7.53
CA ARG A 15 -1.65 -23.45 -7.06
C ARG A 15 -1.40 -22.27 -8.00
N GLU A 16 -1.59 -22.48 -9.29
CA GLU A 16 -1.48 -21.45 -10.33
C GLU A 16 -2.52 -20.34 -10.17
N ARG A 17 -3.81 -20.67 -9.98
CA ARG A 17 -4.85 -19.67 -9.74
C ARG A 17 -4.60 -18.85 -8.46
N ARG A 18 -4.10 -19.50 -7.40
CA ARG A 18 -3.70 -18.79 -6.17
C ARG A 18 -2.51 -17.86 -6.41
N ALA A 19 -1.50 -18.30 -7.15
CA ALA A 19 -0.34 -17.46 -7.47
C ALA A 19 -0.77 -16.23 -8.30
N ALA A 20 -1.60 -16.43 -9.33
CA ALA A 20 -2.12 -15.33 -10.14
C ALA A 20 -2.96 -14.33 -9.33
N LEU A 21 -3.76 -14.80 -8.36
CA LEU A 21 -4.48 -13.92 -7.45
C LEU A 21 -3.54 -13.15 -6.51
N ALA A 22 -2.51 -13.82 -5.98
CA ALA A 22 -1.51 -13.16 -5.14
C ALA A 22 -0.77 -12.06 -5.90
N ASP A 23 -0.31 -12.35 -7.12
CA ASP A 23 0.37 -11.39 -7.99
C ASP A 23 -0.55 -10.21 -8.33
N ARG A 24 -1.83 -10.47 -8.63
CA ARG A 24 -2.81 -9.42 -8.90
C ARG A 24 -2.99 -8.47 -7.71
N ILE A 25 -3.12 -9.01 -6.51
CA ILE A 25 -3.26 -8.19 -5.28
C ILE A 25 -1.98 -7.38 -5.04
N LEU A 26 -0.81 -8.01 -5.19
CA LEU A 26 0.48 -7.34 -5.04
C LEU A 26 0.57 -6.14 -5.99
N HIS A 27 0.27 -6.35 -7.28
CA HIS A 27 0.30 -5.28 -8.27
C HIS A 27 -0.73 -4.19 -7.96
N ALA A 28 -1.99 -4.56 -7.68
CA ALA A 28 -3.06 -3.59 -7.40
C ALA A 28 -2.71 -2.63 -6.24
N LEU A 29 -2.00 -3.13 -5.23
CA LEU A 29 -1.57 -2.33 -4.06
C LEU A 29 -0.24 -1.61 -4.25
N THR A 30 0.48 -1.87 -5.35
CA THR A 30 1.80 -1.30 -5.65
C THR A 30 1.85 -0.69 -7.06
N THR A 31 0.73 -0.12 -7.46
CA THR A 31 0.60 0.73 -8.66
C THR A 31 0.25 2.14 -8.22
N GLY A 32 0.85 3.12 -8.87
CA GLY A 32 0.47 4.53 -8.76
C GLY A 32 0.84 5.22 -10.06
N GLU A 33 -0.10 5.92 -10.69
CA GLU A 33 0.06 6.50 -12.03
C GLU A 33 1.27 7.42 -12.17
N SER A 34 1.75 8.01 -11.07
CA SER A 34 2.88 8.94 -11.05
C SER A 34 4.13 8.45 -10.33
N ALA A 35 4.13 7.25 -9.75
CA ALA A 35 5.28 6.78 -8.96
C ALA A 35 6.38 6.20 -9.88
N PRO A 36 7.67 6.52 -9.66
CA PRO A 36 8.78 5.92 -10.41
C PRO A 36 8.84 4.39 -10.24
N GLU A 37 9.20 3.67 -11.30
CA GLU A 37 9.21 2.19 -11.27
C GLU A 37 10.22 1.64 -10.25
N GLN A 38 11.38 2.26 -10.06
CA GLN A 38 12.32 1.82 -9.02
C GLN A 38 11.71 1.88 -7.60
N VAL A 39 10.86 2.88 -7.33
CA VAL A 39 10.17 3.03 -6.04
C VAL A 39 9.09 1.98 -5.90
N LEU A 40 8.31 1.75 -6.96
CA LEU A 40 7.28 0.70 -6.98
C LEU A 40 7.90 -0.70 -6.84
N ALA A 41 9.03 -0.96 -7.49
CA ALA A 41 9.74 -2.23 -7.40
C ALA A 41 10.20 -2.53 -5.95
N ARG A 42 10.75 -1.54 -5.25
CA ARG A 42 11.11 -1.69 -3.81
C ARG A 42 9.88 -1.81 -2.92
N ALA A 43 8.81 -1.07 -3.22
CA ALA A 43 7.54 -1.24 -2.51
C ALA A 43 7.00 -2.67 -2.66
N ARG A 44 7.09 -3.26 -3.85
CA ARG A 44 6.74 -4.67 -4.12
C ARG A 44 7.62 -5.65 -3.37
N GLU A 45 8.93 -5.43 -3.36
CA GLU A 45 9.89 -6.28 -2.64
C GLU A 45 9.56 -6.36 -1.13
N LEU A 46 9.11 -5.25 -0.54
CA LEU A 46 8.71 -5.16 0.86
C LEU A 46 7.22 -5.47 1.10
N THR A 47 6.49 -5.91 0.08
CA THR A 47 5.08 -6.27 0.18
C THR A 47 4.89 -7.77 -0.04
N HIS A 48 4.22 -8.43 0.91
CA HIS A 48 4.03 -9.87 0.89
C HIS A 48 2.54 -10.20 0.79
N VAL A 49 2.16 -11.01 -0.19
CA VAL A 49 0.80 -11.56 -0.31
C VAL A 49 0.85 -13.06 -0.06
N LEU A 50 0.08 -13.52 0.92
CA LEU A 50 -0.03 -14.91 1.32
C LEU A 50 -1.49 -15.36 1.11
N ILE A 51 -1.68 -16.48 0.41
CA ILE A 51 -3.00 -17.06 0.18
C ILE A 51 -3.14 -18.32 1.03
N HIS A 52 -4.14 -18.33 1.91
CA HIS A 52 -4.43 -19.43 2.82
C HIS A 52 -5.77 -20.09 2.48
N THR A 53 -5.79 -21.42 2.54
CA THR A 53 -7.00 -22.23 2.46
C THR A 53 -7.19 -22.92 3.81
N PRO A 54 -8.01 -22.37 4.72
CA PRO A 54 -8.21 -22.97 6.02
C PRO A 54 -8.89 -24.34 5.88
N GLU A 55 -8.58 -25.27 6.78
CA GLU A 55 -9.20 -26.59 6.81
C GLU A 55 -10.71 -26.52 7.03
N VAL A 56 -11.16 -25.54 7.82
CA VAL A 56 -12.57 -25.33 8.15
C VAL A 56 -12.92 -23.85 8.04
N TRP A 57 -14.07 -23.56 7.42
CA TRP A 57 -14.68 -22.24 7.40
C TRP A 57 -16.14 -22.32 7.84
N ALA A 58 -16.47 -21.69 8.96
CA ALA A 58 -17.85 -21.63 9.47
C ALA A 58 -18.39 -20.21 9.38
N THR A 59 -19.50 -20.03 8.65
CA THR A 59 -20.22 -18.76 8.56
C THR A 59 -21.68 -19.00 8.20
N GLY A 60 -22.54 -18.02 8.46
CA GLY A 60 -23.93 -18.05 8.01
C GLY A 60 -24.10 -17.70 6.52
N GLY A 61 -25.33 -17.84 6.03
CA GLY A 61 -25.69 -17.49 4.66
C GLY A 61 -25.44 -18.61 3.65
N PRO A 62 -25.28 -18.28 2.35
CA PRO A 62 -25.10 -19.27 1.29
C PRO A 62 -23.84 -20.12 1.49
N ASP A 63 -23.91 -21.38 1.06
CA ASP A 63 -22.80 -22.35 1.16
C ASP A 63 -21.51 -21.78 0.52
N PRO A 64 -20.39 -21.72 1.25
CA PRO A 64 -19.11 -21.23 0.75
C PRO A 64 -18.57 -21.93 -0.50
N SER A 65 -19.03 -23.16 -0.79
CA SER A 65 -18.69 -23.88 -2.04
C SER A 65 -19.36 -23.28 -3.28
N THR A 66 -20.50 -22.60 -3.11
CA THR A 66 -21.25 -21.94 -4.20
C THR A 66 -21.10 -20.41 -4.16
N ALA A 67 -20.72 -19.87 -3.00
CA ALA A 67 -20.47 -18.46 -2.78
C ALA A 67 -19.19 -18.30 -1.95
N PRO A 68 -18.00 -18.33 -2.57
CA PRO A 68 -16.74 -18.22 -1.84
C PRO A 68 -16.69 -17.01 -0.89
N ARG A 69 -16.02 -17.19 0.24
CA ARG A 69 -15.76 -16.17 1.26
C ARG A 69 -14.28 -15.84 1.28
N TYR A 70 -13.99 -14.57 1.49
CA TYR A 70 -12.66 -14.02 1.55
C TYR A 70 -12.50 -13.21 2.82
N LEU A 71 -11.40 -13.44 3.52
CA LEU A 71 -10.95 -12.57 4.60
C LEU A 71 -9.53 -12.14 4.27
N ALA A 72 -9.34 -10.85 3.97
CA ALA A 72 -8.03 -10.25 3.83
C ALA A 72 -7.64 -9.58 5.16
N ARG A 73 -6.46 -9.91 5.68
CA ARG A 73 -5.82 -9.17 6.76
C ARG A 73 -4.62 -8.44 6.22
N VAL A 74 -4.63 -7.13 6.33
CA VAL A 74 -3.60 -6.23 5.84
C VAL A 74 -2.87 -5.66 7.05
N THR A 75 -1.63 -6.10 7.25
CA THR A 75 -0.78 -5.59 8.33
C THR A 75 0.21 -4.58 7.76
N VAL A 76 0.20 -3.37 8.29
CA VAL A 76 1.00 -2.23 7.79
C VAL A 76 1.54 -1.40 8.95
N PRO A 77 2.58 -0.57 8.74
CA PRO A 77 2.94 0.48 9.69
C PRO A 77 1.74 1.36 10.05
N GLY A 78 1.60 1.71 11.32
CA GLY A 78 0.51 2.55 11.81
C GLY A 78 0.48 3.94 11.18
N SER A 79 1.65 4.47 10.81
CA SER A 79 1.79 5.73 10.06
C SER A 79 1.09 5.68 8.70
N TRP A 80 0.97 4.51 8.08
CA TRP A 80 0.28 4.32 6.80
C TRP A 80 -1.23 4.18 7.03
N SER A 81 -1.65 3.28 7.92
CA SER A 81 -3.07 3.04 8.19
C SER A 81 -3.82 4.27 8.73
N ASN A 82 -3.11 5.20 9.37
CA ASN A 82 -3.68 6.44 9.89
C ASN A 82 -3.72 7.58 8.86
N THR A 83 -3.20 7.36 7.64
CA THR A 83 -3.28 8.33 6.55
C THR A 83 -4.69 8.34 5.97
N GLU A 84 -5.24 9.53 5.74
CA GLU A 84 -6.59 9.69 5.17
C GLU A 84 -6.69 9.00 3.80
N GLY A 85 -7.80 8.32 3.55
CA GLY A 85 -8.04 7.62 2.28
C GLY A 85 -7.30 6.29 2.10
N PHE A 86 -6.25 6.00 2.88
CA PHE A 86 -5.48 4.75 2.79
C PHE A 86 -6.40 3.52 2.90
N GLY A 87 -7.26 3.50 3.92
CA GLY A 87 -8.20 2.39 4.12
C GLY A 87 -9.15 2.19 2.96
N THR A 88 -9.75 3.27 2.47
CA THR A 88 -10.67 3.24 1.31
C THR A 88 -9.98 2.65 0.08
N HIS A 89 -8.76 3.11 -0.21
CA HIS A 89 -8.00 2.65 -1.37
C HIS A 89 -7.64 1.16 -1.26
N VAL A 90 -7.07 0.72 -0.13
CA VAL A 90 -6.65 -0.68 0.06
C VAL A 90 -7.85 -1.64 0.04
N ILE A 91 -8.96 -1.27 0.69
CA ILE A 91 -10.17 -2.08 0.73
C ILE A 91 -10.74 -2.26 -0.68
N ALA A 92 -10.83 -1.17 -1.46
CA ALA A 92 -11.30 -1.22 -2.84
C ALA A 92 -10.38 -2.10 -3.70
N ALA A 93 -9.07 -1.84 -3.69
CA ALA A 93 -8.09 -2.55 -4.51
C ALA A 93 -8.09 -4.07 -4.26
N ILE A 94 -8.15 -4.51 -3.00
CA ILE A 94 -8.22 -5.94 -2.67
C ILE A 94 -9.55 -6.53 -3.12
N THR A 95 -10.66 -5.85 -2.86
CA THR A 95 -12.00 -6.34 -3.20
C THR A 95 -12.13 -6.51 -4.72
N GLU A 96 -11.67 -5.52 -5.50
CA GLU A 96 -11.65 -5.55 -6.97
C GLU A 96 -10.72 -6.63 -7.52
N ALA A 97 -9.53 -6.80 -6.93
CA ALA A 97 -8.59 -7.84 -7.33
C ALA A 97 -9.18 -9.25 -7.15
N VAL A 98 -9.92 -9.49 -6.05
CA VAL A 98 -10.62 -10.75 -5.81
C VAL A 98 -11.84 -10.89 -6.73
N ALA A 99 -12.65 -9.84 -6.86
CA ALA A 99 -13.84 -9.80 -7.72
C ALA A 99 -13.51 -10.16 -9.18
N ALA A 100 -12.36 -9.73 -9.69
CA ALA A 100 -11.90 -10.06 -11.04
C ALA A 100 -11.67 -11.57 -11.27
N THR A 101 -11.67 -12.39 -10.23
CA THR A 101 -11.55 -13.85 -10.32
C THR A 101 -12.89 -14.59 -10.22
N GLU A 102 -13.96 -13.87 -9.88
CA GLU A 102 -15.31 -14.40 -9.75
C GLU A 102 -15.99 -14.51 -11.12
N SER A 103 -16.96 -15.42 -11.22
CA SER A 103 -17.85 -15.50 -12.40
C SER A 103 -18.75 -14.27 -12.52
N ASP A 104 -19.11 -13.65 -11.39
CA ASP A 104 -19.87 -12.41 -11.27
C ASP A 104 -19.02 -11.38 -10.50
N PRO A 105 -18.33 -10.47 -11.21
CA PRO A 105 -17.44 -9.48 -10.60
C PRO A 105 -18.14 -8.53 -9.61
N ASP A 106 -19.44 -8.27 -9.81
CA ASP A 106 -20.19 -7.33 -8.98
C ASP A 106 -20.74 -8.00 -7.69
N ARG A 107 -20.53 -9.31 -7.50
CA ARG A 107 -21.03 -10.03 -6.31
C ARG A 107 -20.49 -9.46 -5.00
N LEU A 108 -19.20 -9.12 -4.98
CA LEU A 108 -18.50 -8.68 -3.77
C LEU A 108 -18.83 -7.23 -3.38
N SER A 109 -19.41 -6.44 -4.28
CA SER A 109 -19.95 -5.11 -3.95
C SER A 109 -21.40 -5.16 -3.45
N ARG A 110 -22.15 -6.21 -3.82
CA ARG A 110 -23.54 -6.41 -3.37
C ARG A 110 -23.68 -7.22 -2.09
N ALA A 111 -22.69 -8.04 -1.75
CA ALA A 111 -22.70 -8.89 -0.55
C ALA A 111 -21.34 -8.87 0.17
N PRO A 112 -21.31 -8.87 1.52
CA PRO A 112 -20.08 -8.76 2.32
C PRO A 112 -19.32 -10.10 2.41
N HIS A 113 -19.08 -10.73 1.26
CA HIS A 113 -18.36 -12.00 1.16
C HIS A 113 -16.85 -11.81 0.98
N CYS A 114 -16.39 -10.56 0.80
CA CYS A 114 -14.99 -10.18 0.93
C CYS A 114 -14.86 -9.20 2.09
N LEU A 115 -14.21 -9.64 3.17
CA LEU A 115 -13.94 -8.81 4.33
C LEU A 115 -12.48 -8.41 4.31
N VAL A 116 -12.20 -7.11 4.44
CA VAL A 116 -10.84 -6.58 4.53
C VAL A 116 -10.64 -5.94 5.89
N GLN A 117 -9.61 -6.39 6.61
CA GLN A 117 -9.21 -5.89 7.93
C GLN A 117 -7.84 -5.24 7.81
N ILE A 118 -7.71 -3.98 8.22
CA ILE A 118 -6.43 -3.27 8.26
C ILE A 118 -5.94 -3.20 9.70
N ILE A 119 -4.71 -3.66 9.92
CA ILE A 119 -4.05 -3.78 11.22
C ILE A 119 -2.82 -2.88 11.19
N GLY A 120 -2.91 -1.75 11.88
CA GLY A 120 -1.80 -0.81 12.05
C GLY A 120 -0.84 -1.26 13.14
N LEU A 121 0.42 -1.51 12.78
CA LEU A 121 1.49 -1.80 13.72
C LEU A 121 1.96 -0.50 14.39
N ARG A 122 2.18 -0.55 15.70
CA ARG A 122 2.76 0.59 16.43
C ARG A 122 4.19 0.86 15.95
N GLU A 123 4.62 2.11 16.06
CA GLU A 123 6.01 2.48 15.78
C GLU A 123 6.97 1.60 16.59
N GLY A 124 8.02 1.09 15.95
CA GLY A 124 8.99 0.17 16.56
C GLY A 124 8.56 -1.31 16.61
N ASN A 125 7.34 -1.66 16.19
CA ASN A 125 6.87 -3.05 16.09
C ASN A 125 7.00 -3.66 14.69
N VAL A 126 7.82 -3.02 13.86
CA VAL A 126 8.25 -3.53 12.55
C VAL A 126 9.76 -3.69 12.63
N GLY A 127 10.30 -4.78 12.08
CA GLY A 127 11.75 -4.95 12.00
C GLY A 127 12.21 -5.33 10.61
N THR A 128 13.26 -4.68 10.16
CA THR A 128 14.04 -4.99 8.96
C THR A 128 15.51 -4.94 9.33
N LEU A 129 16.37 -5.63 8.58
CA LEU A 129 17.83 -5.61 8.81
C LEU A 129 18.25 -6.00 10.25
N GLY A 130 17.42 -6.77 10.96
CA GLY A 130 17.68 -7.25 12.32
C GLY A 130 17.40 -6.25 13.45
N HIS A 131 16.77 -5.11 13.18
CA HIS A 131 16.40 -4.12 14.21
C HIS A 131 14.98 -3.57 13.99
N ALA A 132 14.44 -2.90 15.01
CA ALA A 132 13.19 -2.16 14.87
C ALA A 132 13.36 -1.04 13.82
N THR A 133 12.39 -0.91 12.92
CA THR A 133 12.42 0.01 11.78
C THR A 133 11.23 0.96 11.88
N SER A 134 11.54 2.25 11.91
CA SER A 134 10.56 3.34 11.93
C SER A 134 9.84 3.49 10.59
N GLY A 135 8.72 4.20 10.58
CA GLY A 135 8.01 4.55 9.34
C GLY A 135 8.87 5.35 8.34
N THR A 136 9.79 6.20 8.84
CA THR A 136 10.71 6.98 7.99
C THR A 136 11.83 6.11 7.43
N GLU A 137 12.39 5.18 8.21
CA GLU A 137 13.36 4.21 7.70
C GLU A 137 12.73 3.30 6.64
N ILE A 138 11.48 2.84 6.83
CA ILE A 138 10.76 2.08 5.79
C ILE A 138 10.60 2.92 4.52
N THR A 139 10.29 4.21 4.65
CA THR A 139 10.19 5.14 3.51
C THR A 139 11.53 5.20 2.76
N ARG A 140 12.65 5.39 3.49
CA ARG A 140 14.00 5.39 2.91
C ARG A 140 14.35 4.08 2.20
N LEU A 141 13.99 2.93 2.78
CA LEU A 141 14.21 1.63 2.14
C LEU A 141 13.45 1.50 0.81
N ILE A 142 12.23 2.04 0.74
CA ILE A 142 11.41 2.04 -0.49
C ILE A 142 11.97 3.01 -1.53
N THR A 143 12.51 4.15 -1.10
CA THR A 143 12.95 5.23 -1.99
C THR A 143 14.45 5.29 -2.23
N GLN A 144 15.23 4.36 -1.71
CA GLN A 144 16.71 4.40 -1.74
C GLN A 144 17.32 4.54 -3.14
N ASP A 145 16.67 3.97 -4.16
CA ASP A 145 17.14 3.98 -5.55
C ASP A 145 16.56 5.15 -6.35
N TYR A 146 15.79 6.04 -5.71
CA TYR A 146 15.22 7.22 -6.36
C TYR A 146 16.12 8.44 -6.15
N HIS A 147 16.50 9.08 -7.27
CA HIS A 147 17.34 10.26 -7.27
C HIS A 147 16.59 11.42 -7.96
N PRO A 148 16.17 12.45 -7.22
CA PRO A 148 15.38 13.57 -7.78
C PRO A 148 16.10 14.31 -8.91
N ALA A 149 17.43 14.39 -8.85
CA ALA A 149 18.23 15.06 -9.87
C ALA A 149 18.19 14.34 -11.24
N GLU A 150 17.83 13.06 -11.25
CA GLU A 150 17.73 12.23 -12.46
C GLU A 150 16.27 12.10 -12.96
N ASP A 151 15.31 12.65 -12.21
CA ASP A 151 13.90 12.67 -12.63
C ASP A 151 13.62 13.87 -13.52
N HIS A 152 13.49 13.60 -14.82
CA HIS A 152 13.22 14.60 -15.86
C HIS A 152 11.83 14.45 -16.47
N ARG A 153 10.90 13.80 -15.78
CA ARG A 153 9.53 13.65 -16.26
C ARG A 153 8.83 15.00 -16.32
N ASP A 154 8.02 15.20 -17.36
CA ASP A 154 7.17 16.38 -17.46
C ASP A 154 6.09 16.34 -16.37
N VAL A 155 6.05 17.39 -15.55
CA VAL A 155 5.08 17.54 -14.47
C VAL A 155 3.99 18.50 -14.96
N PRO A 156 2.70 18.15 -14.84
CA PRO A 156 1.62 19.05 -15.21
C PRO A 156 1.68 20.37 -14.44
N ASP A 157 1.20 21.44 -15.06
CA ASP A 157 1.07 22.74 -14.39
C ASP A 157 0.30 22.60 -13.06
N GLY A 158 0.73 23.33 -12.04
CA GLY A 158 0.14 23.27 -10.70
C GLY A 158 0.51 22.02 -9.90
N HIS A 159 1.42 21.18 -10.40
CA HIS A 159 1.95 20.03 -9.68
C HIS A 159 3.46 20.15 -9.43
N VAL A 160 3.98 19.33 -8.51
CA VAL A 160 5.40 19.19 -8.21
C VAL A 160 5.73 17.73 -7.93
N ILE A 161 7.00 17.37 -8.06
CA ILE A 161 7.48 16.05 -7.66
C ILE A 161 7.86 16.07 -6.18
N ASP A 162 7.35 15.09 -5.42
CA ASP A 162 7.84 14.79 -4.08
C ASP A 162 9.32 14.37 -4.19
N PRO A 163 10.26 15.13 -3.61
CA PRO A 163 11.69 14.87 -3.75
C PRO A 163 12.15 13.60 -3.01
N VAL A 164 11.29 12.97 -2.20
CA VAL A 164 11.65 11.73 -1.50
C VAL A 164 11.28 10.50 -2.31
N CYS A 165 10.10 10.48 -2.92
CA CYS A 165 9.57 9.27 -3.56
C CYS A 165 9.22 9.40 -5.04
N GLY A 166 9.32 10.61 -5.60
CA GLY A 166 9.02 10.86 -7.01
C GLY A 166 7.53 10.91 -7.34
N MET A 167 6.63 10.85 -6.35
CA MET A 167 5.21 11.03 -6.62
C MET A 167 4.91 12.46 -7.06
N THR A 168 4.06 12.61 -8.08
CA THR A 168 3.50 13.91 -8.45
C THR A 168 2.44 14.33 -7.43
N VAL A 169 2.55 15.54 -6.92
CA VAL A 169 1.67 16.13 -5.90
C VAL A 169 1.09 17.43 -6.46
N GLU A 170 -0.22 17.57 -6.41
CA GLU A 170 -0.91 18.80 -6.79
C GLU A 170 -0.76 19.85 -5.68
N TRP A 171 -0.28 21.05 -6.02
CA TRP A 171 -0.10 22.13 -5.04
C TRP A 171 -1.40 22.54 -4.36
N ALA A 172 -2.51 22.55 -5.10
CA ALA A 172 -3.82 22.99 -4.59
C ALA A 172 -4.35 22.09 -3.46
N THR A 173 -3.95 20.82 -3.43
CA THR A 173 -4.41 19.82 -2.45
C THR A 173 -3.29 19.32 -1.54
N ALA A 174 -2.05 19.81 -1.73
CA ALA A 174 -0.88 19.44 -0.95
C ALA A 174 -1.06 19.77 0.54
N ARG A 175 -1.17 18.74 1.37
CA ARG A 175 -1.30 18.87 2.83
C ARG A 175 0.02 18.89 3.57
N PHE A 176 1.06 18.32 2.96
CA PHE A 176 2.37 18.18 3.57
C PHE A 176 3.35 19.02 2.75
N THR A 177 3.78 20.14 3.31
CA THR A 177 4.75 21.04 2.68
C THR A 177 5.88 21.39 3.64
N LEU A 178 7.01 21.81 3.08
CA LEU A 178 8.18 22.28 3.82
C LEU A 178 8.98 23.24 2.94
N THR A 179 9.42 24.36 3.49
CA THR A 179 10.39 25.25 2.84
C THR A 179 11.80 24.86 3.26
N HIS A 180 12.70 24.64 2.30
CA HIS A 180 14.12 24.39 2.53
C HIS A 180 14.95 25.19 1.51
N ASP A 181 15.98 25.89 1.98
CA ASP A 181 16.84 26.75 1.15
C ASP A 181 16.08 27.75 0.26
N GLY A 182 14.95 28.25 0.76
CA GLY A 182 14.09 29.20 0.05
C GLY A 182 13.19 28.59 -1.02
N VAL A 183 13.15 27.25 -1.12
CA VAL A 183 12.29 26.51 -2.06
C VAL A 183 11.19 25.79 -1.28
N ASP A 184 9.95 25.94 -1.75
CA ASP A 184 8.81 25.19 -1.22
C ASP A 184 8.76 23.80 -1.84
N HIS A 185 8.60 22.79 -0.99
CA HIS A 185 8.40 21.40 -1.37
C HIS A 185 7.01 20.93 -0.93
N ALA A 186 6.39 20.06 -1.72
CA ALA A 186 5.21 19.29 -1.33
C ALA A 186 5.53 17.79 -1.29
N PHE A 187 4.84 17.06 -0.42
CA PHE A 187 5.07 15.65 -0.17
C PHE A 187 3.75 14.87 -0.27
N CYS A 188 3.81 13.67 -0.82
CA CYS A 188 2.63 12.81 -0.99
C CYS A 188 2.13 12.25 0.36
N ALA A 189 3.01 12.20 1.36
CA ALA A 189 2.74 11.58 2.64
C ALA A 189 3.51 12.28 3.77
N PRO A 190 3.03 12.20 5.03
CA PRO A 190 3.70 12.80 6.17
C PRO A 190 5.08 12.16 6.44
N THR A 191 5.26 10.87 6.08
CA THR A 191 6.55 10.18 6.22
C THR A 191 7.57 10.66 5.20
N CYS A 192 7.17 11.01 3.98
CA CYS A 192 8.05 11.63 2.99
C CYS A 192 8.54 13.00 3.48
N ARG A 193 7.63 13.88 3.93
CA ARG A 193 7.99 15.16 4.55
C ARG A 193 8.97 15.00 5.70
N LYS A 194 8.72 14.03 6.59
CA LYS A 194 9.57 13.77 7.76
C LYS A 194 10.94 13.23 7.35
N ALA A 195 11.00 12.29 6.39
CA ALA A 195 12.24 11.74 5.88
C ALA A 195 13.13 12.84 5.27
N PHE A 196 12.53 13.74 4.47
CA PHE A 196 13.20 14.91 3.91
C PHE A 196 13.74 15.85 5.01
N ALA A 197 12.90 16.20 5.99
CA ALA A 197 13.33 17.07 7.08
C ALA A 197 14.52 16.47 7.87
N GLU A 198 14.50 15.17 8.15
CA GLU A 198 15.60 14.49 8.84
C GLU A 198 16.89 14.46 7.99
N GLU A 199 16.79 14.17 6.69
CA GLU A 199 17.93 14.14 5.77
C GLU A 199 18.62 15.51 5.65
N HIS A 200 17.81 16.58 5.63
CA HIS A 200 18.29 17.96 5.57
C HIS A 200 18.53 18.60 6.95
N SER A 201 18.49 17.81 8.03
CA SER A 201 18.71 18.28 9.41
C SER A 201 17.80 19.46 9.82
N ILE A 202 16.60 19.51 9.27
CA ILE A 202 15.58 20.51 9.57
C ILE A 202 14.88 20.08 10.84
N ILE A 203 15.17 20.77 11.95
CA ILE A 203 14.49 20.52 13.22
C ILE A 203 13.01 20.89 13.02
N ALA A 204 12.13 19.89 13.04
CA ALA A 204 10.69 20.13 13.09
C ALA A 204 10.39 20.95 14.35
N GLY A 205 10.07 22.23 14.17
CA GLY A 205 9.52 23.07 15.25
C GLY A 205 8.31 22.36 15.86
N GLY A 206 8.31 22.26 17.18
CA GLY A 206 7.29 21.55 17.97
C GLY A 206 5.91 22.19 17.96
#